data_AF-K2NSU1-F1
#
_entry.id   AF-K2NSU1-F1
#
_cell.length_a   1.000
_cell.length_b   1.000
_cell.length_c   1.000
_cell.angle_alpha   90.00
_cell.angle_beta   90.00
_cell.angle_gamma   90.00
#
_symmetry.space_group_name_H-M   'P 1'
#
loop_
_entity.id
_entity.type
_entity.pdbx_description
1 polymer ?
#
loop_
_entity_poly.entity_id
_entity_poly.type
_entity_poly.pdbx_seq_one_letter_code
_entity_poly.pdbx_strand_id
1 'polypeptide(L)'
;MSKSDTPPFRMIVEKGPRLAPATSGDAERLDTWRAGSQVNVTFVRDGSRPMERKWWAILGLVVDRCNVPWSAKEQASEAVKLSLGIVHYGKTVNGNFMQWPKSLTELSDPELDEAVRDMMYLLHRMTGVDPETLKKEAKVEDEHSSPAESPADEGSDTAASSPSSVAANPSSAQAETSEAGSDNMGETKKEPASADAGEWLKTFAKAIIGAIGPDETVVVNQSKGLFVEGLTDAVRAKARSVTNYARACCRGEIELADCRETIAGVVGCDEKELAS
;
A
#
# COMPACT_ATOMS: atom_id res chain seq x y z
N MET A 1 36.75 14.92 2.35
CA MET A 1 36.09 13.61 2.41
C MET A 1 35.43 13.47 3.77
N SER A 2 34.10 13.37 3.81
CA SER A 2 33.33 13.26 5.06
C SER A 2 33.63 11.92 5.75
N LYS A 3 33.78 11.97 7.07
CA LYS A 3 34.22 10.86 7.95
C LYS A 3 33.16 9.76 8.14
N SER A 4 32.11 9.73 7.33
CA SER A 4 30.86 9.00 7.56
C SER A 4 30.57 7.88 6.55
N ASP A 5 31.52 7.56 5.66
CA ASP A 5 31.28 6.60 4.56
C ASP A 5 31.95 5.25 4.80
N THR A 6 32.07 4.84 6.06
CA THR A 6 32.57 3.50 6.40
C THR A 6 31.37 2.56 6.53
N PRO A 7 31.30 1.46 5.76
CA PRO A 7 30.16 0.55 5.77
C PRO A 7 29.89 0.00 7.18
N PRO A 8 28.61 -0.18 7.57
CA PRO A 8 28.25 -0.71 8.88
C PRO A 8 28.87 -2.10 9.10
N PHE A 9 29.26 -2.37 10.34
CA PHE A 9 29.71 -3.69 10.77
C PHE A 9 28.53 -4.64 10.87
N ARG A 10 28.70 -5.87 10.38
CA ARG A 10 27.73 -6.94 10.63
C ARG A 10 28.19 -7.77 11.81
N MET A 11 27.32 -7.90 12.81
CA MET A 11 27.57 -8.73 13.99
C MET A 11 26.39 -9.68 14.19
N ILE A 12 26.68 -10.89 14.64
CA ILE A 12 25.69 -11.90 15.04
C ILE A 12 25.64 -11.99 16.56
N VAL A 13 24.45 -12.26 17.09
CA VAL A 13 24.27 -12.60 18.51
C VAL A 13 24.56 -14.10 18.65
N GLU A 14 25.65 -14.46 19.32
CA GLU A 14 25.98 -15.87 19.58
C GLU A 14 25.15 -16.44 20.74
N LYS A 15 25.35 -17.71 21.10
CA LYS A 15 24.73 -18.30 22.29
C LYS A 15 25.21 -17.56 23.55
N GLY A 16 24.38 -16.64 24.04
CA GLY A 16 24.61 -15.81 25.21
C GLY A 16 24.52 -14.31 24.90
N PRO A 17 24.82 -13.42 25.87
CA PRO A 17 24.76 -11.97 25.67
C PRO A 17 26.05 -11.45 25.01
N ARG A 18 26.49 -12.06 23.90
CA ARG A 18 27.74 -11.69 23.20
C ARG A 18 27.48 -11.44 21.71
N LEU A 19 28.04 -10.34 21.20
CA LEU A 19 28.09 -10.02 19.78
C LEU A 19 29.41 -10.53 19.21
N ALA A 20 29.35 -11.27 18.11
CA ALA A 20 30.51 -11.71 17.34
C ALA A 20 30.44 -11.16 15.91
N PRO A 21 31.57 -10.92 15.23
CA PRO A 21 31.57 -10.52 13.83
C PRO A 21 30.84 -11.54 12.95
N ALA A 22 29.99 -11.07 12.03
CA ALA A 22 29.22 -11.96 11.14
C ALA A 22 30.10 -12.59 10.03
N THR A 23 31.16 -11.90 9.62
CA THR A 23 32.10 -12.34 8.60
C THR A 23 33.55 -12.16 9.06
N SER A 24 34.49 -12.86 8.42
CA SER A 24 35.93 -12.69 8.66
C SER A 24 36.40 -11.27 8.36
N GLY A 25 35.84 -10.62 7.33
CA GLY A 25 36.14 -9.22 7.01
C GLY A 25 35.65 -8.24 8.07
N ASP A 26 34.53 -8.52 8.74
CA ASP A 26 34.07 -7.73 9.89
C ASP A 26 34.99 -7.91 11.10
N ALA A 27 35.56 -9.10 11.30
CA ALA A 27 36.50 -9.40 12.38
C ALA A 27 37.83 -8.63 12.20
N GLU A 28 38.43 -8.68 11.01
CA GLU A 28 39.65 -7.93 10.70
C GLU A 28 39.45 -6.43 10.88
N ARG A 29 38.29 -5.91 10.48
CA ARG A 29 37.94 -4.50 10.67
C ARG A 29 37.72 -4.17 12.14
N LEU A 30 37.16 -5.07 12.94
CA LEU A 30 36.99 -4.85 14.38
C LEU A 30 38.35 -4.80 15.09
N ASP A 31 39.30 -5.64 14.67
CA ASP A 31 40.68 -5.67 15.19
C ASP A 31 41.48 -4.38 14.92
N THR A 32 41.05 -3.55 13.95
CA THR A 32 41.67 -2.23 13.73
C THR A 32 41.36 -1.22 14.84
N TRP A 33 40.33 -1.46 15.66
CA TRP A 33 39.94 -0.56 16.75
C TRP A 33 40.76 -0.85 18.01
N ARG A 34 41.10 0.20 18.77
CA ARG A 34 41.81 0.03 20.04
C ARG A 34 40.93 -0.68 21.06
N ALA A 35 41.50 -1.66 21.76
CA ALA A 35 40.84 -2.31 22.89
C ALA A 35 40.36 -1.26 23.92
N GLY A 36 39.09 -1.34 24.32
CA GLY A 36 38.44 -0.38 25.22
C GLY A 36 37.69 0.77 24.51
N SER A 37 37.69 0.82 23.18
CA SER A 37 36.86 1.78 22.42
C SER A 37 35.37 1.47 22.59
N GLN A 38 34.56 2.51 22.76
CA GLN A 38 33.10 2.39 22.79
C GLN A 38 32.53 2.47 21.37
N VAL A 39 31.58 1.59 21.05
CA VAL A 39 30.87 1.58 19.77
C VAL A 39 29.38 1.73 20.01
N ASN A 40 28.71 2.56 19.21
CA ASN A 40 27.26 2.65 19.21
C ASN A 40 26.71 1.53 18.34
N VAL A 41 25.90 0.65 18.94
CA VAL A 41 25.28 -0.48 18.25
C VAL A 41 23.83 -0.12 17.93
N THR A 42 23.47 -0.22 16.65
CA THR A 42 22.08 -0.14 16.20
C THR A 42 21.65 -1.51 15.71
N PHE A 43 20.63 -2.09 16.36
CA PHE A 43 20.04 -3.34 15.90
C PHE A 43 19.21 -3.06 14.64
N VAL A 44 19.75 -3.43 13.50
CA VAL A 44 18.99 -3.50 12.26
C VAL A 44 18.32 -4.87 12.24
N ARG A 45 16.99 -4.93 12.28
CA ARG A 45 16.27 -6.19 12.10
C ARG A 45 16.58 -6.70 10.68
N ASP A 46 17.22 -7.87 10.59
CA ASP A 46 17.45 -8.52 9.31
C ASP A 46 16.10 -8.98 8.73
N GLY A 47 15.71 -8.35 7.64
CA GLY A 47 14.54 -8.72 6.86
C GLY A 47 13.31 -7.85 7.15
N SER A 48 12.65 -7.46 6.05
CA SER A 48 11.28 -6.94 6.07
C SER A 48 10.36 -7.90 6.83
N ARG A 49 9.44 -7.34 7.62
CA ARG A 49 8.50 -8.13 8.43
C ARG A 49 7.75 -9.15 7.55
N PRO A 50 7.37 -10.34 8.07
CA PRO A 50 6.65 -11.34 7.28
C PRO A 50 5.45 -10.77 6.52
N MET A 51 4.73 -9.83 7.14
CA MET A 51 3.58 -9.16 6.55
C MET A 51 3.97 -8.18 5.43
N GLU A 52 5.09 -7.44 5.56
CA GLU A 52 5.65 -6.62 4.48
C GLU A 52 6.05 -7.49 3.29
N ARG A 53 6.72 -8.64 3.52
CA ARG A 53 7.07 -9.58 2.44
C ARG A 53 5.84 -10.11 1.73
N LYS A 54 4.80 -10.47 2.50
CA LYS A 54 3.52 -10.94 1.96
C LYS A 54 2.88 -9.87 1.07
N TRP A 55 2.84 -8.63 1.55
CA TRP A 55 2.32 -7.49 0.81
C TRP A 55 3.05 -7.30 -0.53
N TRP A 56 4.38 -7.20 -0.51
CA TRP A 56 5.16 -6.97 -1.72
C TRP A 56 5.06 -8.11 -2.73
N ALA A 57 4.96 -9.36 -2.28
CA ALA A 57 4.77 -10.51 -3.15
C ALA A 57 3.42 -10.48 -3.87
N ILE A 58 2.34 -10.18 -3.15
CA ILE A 58 0.99 -10.07 -3.73
C ILE A 58 0.92 -8.90 -4.70
N LEU A 59 1.48 -7.76 -4.31
CA LEU A 59 1.44 -6.56 -5.15
C LEU A 59 2.20 -6.74 -6.46
N GLY A 60 3.32 -7.49 -6.44
CA GLY A 60 4.01 -7.91 -7.66
C GLY A 60 3.12 -8.72 -8.58
N LEU A 61 2.39 -9.72 -8.05
CA LEU A 61 1.44 -10.52 -8.84
C LEU A 61 0.27 -9.69 -9.37
N VAL A 62 -0.23 -8.72 -8.59
CA VAL A 62 -1.32 -7.84 -9.04
C VAL A 62 -0.88 -6.94 -10.18
N VAL A 63 0.33 -6.36 -10.11
CA VAL A 63 0.86 -5.52 -11.19
C VAL A 63 1.12 -6.35 -12.46
N ASP A 64 1.54 -7.60 -12.32
CA ASP A 64 1.84 -8.48 -13.45
C ASP A 64 0.58 -9.09 -14.09
N ARG A 65 -0.40 -9.50 -13.29
CA ARG A 65 -1.54 -10.33 -13.74
C ARG A 65 -2.88 -9.57 -13.84
N CYS A 66 -3.02 -8.43 -13.17
CA CYS A 66 -4.28 -7.68 -13.17
C CYS A 66 -4.19 -6.45 -14.08
N ASN A 67 -5.34 -6.04 -14.64
CA ASN A 67 -5.44 -4.79 -15.41
C ASN A 67 -5.45 -3.58 -14.46
N VAL A 68 -4.26 -3.16 -14.03
CA VAL A 68 -4.07 -2.02 -13.11
C VAL A 68 -3.27 -0.90 -13.80
N PRO A 69 -3.45 0.36 -13.40
CA PRO A 69 -2.80 1.50 -14.04
C PRO A 69 -1.32 1.68 -13.64
N TRP A 70 -0.77 0.79 -12.80
CA TRP A 70 0.58 0.91 -12.26
C TRP A 70 1.55 0.01 -13.01
N SER A 71 2.75 0.53 -13.27
CA SER A 71 3.81 -0.22 -13.95
C SER A 71 4.80 -0.87 -12.97
N ALA A 72 4.82 -0.41 -11.72
CA ALA A 72 5.72 -0.88 -10.68
C ALA A 72 4.98 -1.12 -9.36
N LYS A 73 5.43 -2.12 -8.59
CA LYS A 73 4.87 -2.45 -7.27
C LYS A 73 5.00 -1.27 -6.29
N GLU A 74 6.07 -0.49 -6.38
CA GLU A 74 6.30 0.68 -5.53
C GLU A 74 5.21 1.73 -5.75
N GLN A 75 4.94 2.07 -7.02
CA GLN A 75 3.90 3.01 -7.42
C GLN A 75 2.51 2.52 -6.97
N ALA A 76 2.22 1.22 -7.16
CA ALA A 76 0.98 0.63 -6.69
C ALA A 76 0.85 0.73 -5.16
N SER A 77 1.93 0.47 -4.41
CA SER A 77 1.90 0.52 -2.95
C SER A 77 1.67 1.94 -2.44
N GLU A 78 2.25 2.95 -3.09
CA GLU A 78 2.01 4.35 -2.76
C GLU A 78 0.56 4.76 -3.05
N ALA A 79 0.04 4.42 -4.23
CA ALA A 79 -1.34 4.74 -4.60
C ALA A 79 -2.37 4.09 -3.66
N VAL A 80 -2.16 2.83 -3.29
CA VAL A 80 -3.03 2.13 -2.33
C VAL A 80 -2.94 2.78 -0.95
N LYS A 81 -1.73 3.10 -0.46
CA LYS A 81 -1.55 3.80 0.83
C LYS A 81 -2.21 5.18 0.86
N LEU A 82 -2.06 5.98 -0.21
CA LEU A 82 -2.75 7.27 -0.35
C LEU A 82 -4.27 7.10 -0.28
N SER A 83 -4.80 6.09 -0.98
CA SER A 83 -6.24 5.83 -1.05
C SER A 83 -6.84 5.42 0.29
N LEU A 84 -6.04 4.81 1.16
CA LEU A 84 -6.43 4.43 2.52
C LEU A 84 -6.09 5.48 3.59
N GLY A 85 -5.46 6.59 3.20
CA GLY A 85 -5.01 7.62 4.12
C GLY A 85 -3.86 7.15 5.04
N ILE A 86 -3.09 6.14 4.62
CA ILE A 86 -1.87 5.69 5.31
C ILE A 86 -0.73 6.64 4.89
N VAL A 87 -0.83 7.88 5.36
CA VAL A 87 0.02 9.00 4.93
C VAL A 87 0.53 9.76 6.14
N HIS A 88 1.65 10.44 5.94
CA HIS A 88 2.07 11.56 6.76
C HIS A 88 1.45 12.83 6.21
N TYR A 89 1.17 13.76 7.11
CA TYR A 89 0.72 15.10 6.77
C TYR A 89 1.82 16.08 7.11
N GLY A 90 1.99 17.08 6.26
CA GLY A 90 2.87 18.20 6.54
C GLY A 90 2.53 19.40 5.68
N LYS A 91 3.30 20.47 5.86
CA LYS A 91 3.23 21.67 5.02
C LYS A 91 4.50 21.73 4.18
N THR A 92 4.34 22.06 2.90
CA THR A 92 5.45 22.46 2.04
C THR A 92 6.11 23.73 2.57
N VAL A 93 7.31 24.05 2.09
CA VAL A 93 8.02 25.30 2.45
C VAL A 93 7.17 26.55 2.18
N ASN A 94 6.22 26.46 1.23
CA ASN A 94 5.29 27.53 0.89
C ASN A 94 3.99 27.54 1.74
N GLY A 95 3.89 26.69 2.76
CA GLY A 95 2.73 26.61 3.66
C GLY A 95 1.57 25.75 3.15
N ASN A 96 1.62 25.26 1.90
CA ASN A 96 0.56 24.39 1.36
C ASN A 96 0.62 23.00 2.00
N PHE A 97 -0.53 22.47 2.41
CA PHE A 97 -0.65 21.11 2.91
C PHE A 97 -0.23 20.08 1.84
N MET A 98 0.50 19.06 2.27
CA MET A 98 0.93 17.95 1.45
C MET A 98 0.81 16.64 2.23
N GLN A 99 0.44 15.59 1.51
CA GLN A 99 0.40 14.23 2.03
C GLN A 99 1.44 13.39 1.31
N TRP A 100 2.18 12.56 2.04
CA TRP A 100 3.06 11.55 1.46
C TRP A 100 2.83 10.20 2.12
N PRO A 101 2.89 9.09 1.37
CA PRO A 101 2.62 7.77 1.92
C PRO A 101 3.57 7.43 3.06
N LYS A 102 3.03 6.93 4.18
CA LYS A 102 3.84 6.46 5.30
C LYS A 102 4.63 5.22 4.89
N SER A 103 5.85 5.04 5.42
CA SER A 103 6.57 3.79 5.22
C SER A 103 5.91 2.68 6.03
N LEU A 104 5.79 1.48 5.45
CA LEU A 104 5.26 0.33 6.19
C LEU A 104 6.13 0.02 7.41
N THR A 105 7.45 0.25 7.33
CA THR A 105 8.41 0.03 8.42
C THR A 105 8.17 0.92 9.64
N GLU A 106 7.43 2.01 9.50
CA GLU A 106 7.11 2.95 10.58
C GLU A 106 5.82 2.60 11.33
N LEU A 107 5.06 1.62 10.83
CA LEU A 107 3.88 1.10 11.51
C LEU A 107 4.30 0.10 12.57
N SER A 108 3.63 0.08 13.73
CA SER A 108 3.79 -1.02 14.69
C SER A 108 3.26 -2.34 14.09
N ASP A 109 3.60 -3.48 14.68
CA ASP A 109 3.14 -4.78 14.18
C ASP A 109 1.59 -4.91 14.09
N PRO A 110 0.79 -4.50 15.09
CA PRO A 110 -0.67 -4.55 14.97
C PRO A 110 -1.23 -3.57 13.91
N GLU A 111 -0.63 -2.38 13.79
CA GLU A 111 -1.02 -1.40 12.75
C GLU A 111 -0.66 -1.89 11.36
N LEU A 112 0.50 -2.55 11.20
CA LEU A 112 0.91 -3.13 9.93
C LEU A 112 -0.05 -4.24 9.50
N ASP A 113 -0.47 -5.10 10.43
CA ASP A 113 -1.42 -6.18 10.12
C ASP A 113 -2.78 -5.65 9.69
N GLU A 114 -3.29 -4.60 10.36
CA GLU A 114 -4.53 -3.93 9.96
C GLU A 114 -4.39 -3.23 8.61
N ALA A 115 -3.31 -2.45 8.43
CA ALA A 115 -3.03 -1.75 7.19
C ALA A 115 -2.94 -2.72 6.00
N VAL A 116 -2.19 -3.82 6.14
CA VAL A 116 -2.02 -4.80 5.06
C VAL A 116 -3.34 -5.51 4.74
N ARG A 117 -4.18 -5.78 5.73
CA ARG A 117 -5.53 -6.33 5.51
C ARG A 117 -6.40 -5.37 4.71
N ASP A 118 -6.43 -4.09 5.09
CA ASP A 118 -7.21 -3.07 4.39
C ASP A 118 -6.69 -2.82 2.96
N MET A 119 -5.37 -2.85 2.78
CA MET A 119 -4.72 -2.78 1.47
C MET A 119 -5.12 -3.96 0.57
N MET A 120 -5.12 -5.20 1.10
CA MET A 120 -5.59 -6.37 0.36
C MET A 120 -7.07 -6.27 -0.01
N TYR A 121 -7.91 -5.80 0.91
CA TYR A 121 -9.33 -5.61 0.64
C TYR A 121 -9.57 -4.58 -0.46
N LEU A 122 -8.82 -3.48 -0.46
CA LEU A 122 -8.89 -2.47 -1.53
C LEU A 122 -8.47 -3.06 -2.87
N LEU A 123 -7.38 -3.82 -2.92
CA LEU A 123 -6.95 -4.50 -4.16
C LEU A 123 -8.03 -5.45 -4.67
N HIS A 124 -8.61 -6.29 -3.80
CA HIS A 124 -9.67 -7.20 -4.18
C HIS A 124 -10.86 -6.48 -4.83
N ARG A 125 -11.26 -5.36 -4.22
CA ARG A 125 -12.35 -4.54 -4.75
C ARG A 125 -12.01 -3.91 -6.10
N MET A 126 -10.77 -3.48 -6.31
CA MET A 126 -10.34 -2.82 -7.54
C MET A 126 -10.16 -3.80 -8.71
N THR A 127 -9.61 -4.99 -8.45
CA THR A 127 -9.27 -5.96 -9.49
C THR A 127 -10.31 -7.05 -9.66
N GLY A 128 -11.21 -7.23 -8.67
CA GLY A 128 -12.16 -8.33 -8.61
C GLY A 128 -11.52 -9.69 -8.26
N VAL A 129 -10.20 -9.74 -8.06
CA VAL A 129 -9.45 -10.97 -7.78
C VAL A 129 -9.07 -11.00 -6.31
N ASP A 130 -9.25 -12.13 -5.62
CA ASP A 130 -8.75 -12.27 -4.25
C ASP A 130 -7.20 -12.26 -4.27
N PRO A 131 -6.53 -11.27 -3.65
CA PRO A 131 -5.08 -11.20 -3.65
C PRO A 131 -4.42 -12.42 -2.98
N GLU A 132 -5.14 -13.12 -2.09
CA GLU A 132 -4.63 -14.35 -1.50
C GLU A 132 -4.70 -15.57 -2.43
N THR A 133 -5.67 -15.62 -3.36
CA THR A 133 -5.74 -16.71 -4.34
C THR A 133 -4.65 -16.59 -5.39
N LEU A 134 -4.28 -15.37 -5.79
CA LEU A 134 -3.16 -15.12 -6.71
C LEU A 134 -1.86 -15.77 -6.25
N LYS A 135 -1.58 -15.75 -4.94
CA LYS A 135 -0.38 -16.37 -4.39
C LYS A 135 -0.45 -17.90 -4.37
N LYS A 136 -1.66 -18.47 -4.27
CA LYS A 136 -1.89 -19.93 -4.32
C LYS A 136 -1.79 -20.43 -5.76
N GLU A 137 -2.38 -19.71 -6.70
CA GLU A 137 -2.36 -20.01 -8.14
C GLU A 137 -0.97 -19.84 -8.74
N ALA A 138 -0.22 -18.81 -8.34
CA ALA A 138 1.18 -18.63 -8.75
C ALA A 138 2.12 -19.74 -8.24
N LYS A 139 1.69 -20.55 -7.26
CA LYS A 139 2.40 -21.76 -6.82
C LYS A 139 1.98 -23.03 -7.58
N VAL A 140 0.90 -22.96 -8.36
CA VAL A 140 0.29 -24.11 -9.08
C VAL A 140 0.59 -24.03 -10.58
N GLU A 141 1.14 -22.94 -11.10
CA GLU A 141 1.58 -22.81 -12.50
C GLU A 141 2.99 -23.36 -12.80
N ASP A 142 3.59 -24.13 -11.89
CA ASP A 142 4.64 -25.09 -12.24
C ASP A 142 3.98 -26.48 -12.33
N GLU A 143 3.24 -26.76 -13.40
CA GLU A 143 3.07 -28.10 -14.00
C GLU A 143 1.99 -28.09 -15.10
N HIS A 144 2.43 -28.07 -16.36
CA HIS A 144 2.12 -29.15 -17.32
C HIS A 144 2.78 -28.94 -18.69
N SER A 145 3.83 -29.72 -18.96
CA SER A 145 3.88 -30.74 -20.03
C SER A 145 5.28 -31.34 -20.04
N SER A 146 5.55 -32.65 -20.03
CA SER A 146 4.82 -33.91 -19.83
C SER A 146 5.91 -34.97 -19.55
N PRO A 147 5.59 -36.12 -18.92
CA PRO A 147 6.55 -37.20 -18.73
C PRO A 147 6.80 -37.92 -20.07
N ALA A 148 8.05 -38.07 -20.47
CA ALA A 148 8.45 -39.00 -21.50
C ALA A 148 9.67 -39.77 -21.03
N GLU A 149 9.49 -41.09 -20.93
CA GLU A 149 10.52 -42.08 -20.69
C GLU A 149 11.71 -41.92 -21.65
N SER A 150 12.91 -42.16 -21.13
CA SER A 150 14.15 -42.30 -21.88
C SER A 150 14.05 -43.40 -22.95
N PRO A 151 14.86 -43.31 -24.02
CA PRO A 151 16.02 -44.21 -24.02
C PRO A 151 17.33 -43.54 -24.46
N ALA A 152 18.38 -44.34 -24.32
CA ALA A 152 19.80 -44.05 -24.31
C ALA A 152 20.44 -43.43 -25.57
N ASP A 153 21.59 -42.80 -25.32
CA ASP A 153 22.90 -43.09 -25.91
C ASP A 153 23.59 -42.02 -26.78
N GLU A 154 24.88 -41.87 -26.47
CA GLU A 154 26.04 -41.39 -27.23
C GLU A 154 25.99 -40.12 -28.11
N GLY A 155 27.02 -39.27 -27.92
CA GLY A 155 27.79 -38.82 -29.08
C GLY A 155 27.91 -37.32 -29.33
N SER A 156 29.10 -36.83 -29.01
CA SER A 156 29.76 -35.56 -29.34
C SER A 156 29.47 -34.90 -30.72
N ASP A 157 29.58 -33.56 -30.69
CA ASP A 157 30.20 -32.65 -31.65
C ASP A 157 29.42 -31.92 -32.78
N THR A 158 29.78 -30.62 -32.86
CA THR A 158 29.90 -29.71 -34.03
C THR A 158 28.73 -28.80 -34.46
N ALA A 159 28.93 -27.50 -34.14
CA ALA A 159 28.94 -26.32 -35.01
C ALA A 159 27.76 -25.92 -35.92
N ALA A 160 27.35 -24.66 -35.68
CA ALA A 160 27.09 -23.58 -36.63
C ALA A 160 26.07 -23.78 -37.77
N SER A 161 25.03 -22.95 -37.79
CA SER A 161 24.89 -21.81 -38.73
C SER A 161 23.48 -21.22 -38.67
N SER A 162 23.38 -19.88 -38.55
CA SER A 162 22.22 -19.12 -39.04
C SER A 162 22.22 -19.13 -40.57
N PRO A 163 21.08 -18.90 -41.26
CA PRO A 163 20.72 -17.52 -41.58
C PRO A 163 19.20 -17.21 -41.63
N SER A 164 18.94 -15.91 -41.64
CA SER A 164 17.66 -15.20 -41.78
C SER A 164 16.79 -15.59 -42.98
N SER A 165 15.50 -15.27 -42.90
CA SER A 165 14.67 -14.96 -44.07
C SER A 165 13.59 -13.93 -43.73
N VAL A 166 13.49 -12.94 -44.61
CA VAL A 166 12.64 -11.74 -44.63
C VAL A 166 11.43 -11.99 -45.54
N ALA A 167 10.24 -11.48 -45.17
CA ALA A 167 9.18 -10.90 -46.03
C ALA A 167 7.90 -10.75 -45.19
N ALA A 168 7.36 -9.58 -44.86
CA ALA A 168 6.68 -8.57 -45.70
C ALA A 168 5.45 -9.13 -46.46
N ASN A 169 4.23 -8.89 -45.95
CA ASN A 169 3.32 -7.90 -46.55
C ASN A 169 2.02 -7.66 -45.74
N PRO A 170 1.39 -6.49 -45.90
CA PRO A 170 0.20 -6.03 -45.19
C PRO A 170 -1.08 -6.33 -46.00
N SER A 171 -2.25 -6.27 -45.35
CA SER A 171 -3.48 -5.94 -46.09
C SER A 171 -4.53 -5.32 -45.18
N SER A 172 -4.95 -4.12 -45.58
CA SER A 172 -6.10 -3.38 -45.10
C SER A 172 -7.41 -4.15 -45.33
N ALA A 173 -8.36 -3.99 -44.40
CA ALA A 173 -9.78 -4.00 -44.73
C ALA A 173 -10.51 -3.01 -43.81
N GLN A 174 -11.06 -2.00 -44.46
CA GLN A 174 -11.91 -0.94 -43.95
C GLN A 174 -13.32 -1.24 -44.45
N ALA A 175 -14.32 -1.22 -43.58
CA ALA A 175 -15.76 -1.01 -43.84
C ALA A 175 -16.53 -1.41 -42.57
N GLU A 176 -17.67 -0.85 -42.18
CA GLU A 176 -18.44 0.33 -42.53
C GLU A 176 -19.47 0.45 -41.40
N THR A 177 -19.94 1.67 -41.19
CA THR A 177 -21.05 2.06 -40.31
C THR A 177 -22.36 1.33 -40.63
N SER A 178 -23.17 1.05 -39.60
CA SER A 178 -24.64 1.09 -39.70
C SER A 178 -25.28 1.34 -38.34
N GLU A 179 -26.21 2.30 -38.37
CA GLU A 179 -27.06 2.84 -37.33
C GLU A 179 -28.31 1.98 -37.03
N ALA A 180 -28.96 2.32 -35.89
CA ALA A 180 -30.40 2.29 -35.61
C ALA A 180 -31.08 1.02 -35.03
N GLY A 181 -31.88 1.27 -33.97
CA GLY A 181 -32.94 0.40 -33.44
C GLY A 181 -32.81 0.14 -31.93
N SER A 182 -33.18 1.06 -31.03
CA SER A 182 -34.54 1.39 -30.53
C SER A 182 -35.16 0.36 -29.58
N ASP A 183 -35.58 0.90 -28.43
CA ASP A 183 -36.63 0.48 -27.50
C ASP A 183 -36.39 -0.58 -26.40
N ASN A 184 -36.16 -0.02 -25.22
CA ASN A 184 -37.13 -0.01 -24.11
C ASN A 184 -37.37 -1.34 -23.36
N MET A 185 -36.71 -1.48 -22.21
CA MET A 185 -37.38 -2.02 -21.01
C MET A 185 -36.79 -1.36 -19.77
N GLY A 186 -37.65 -0.59 -19.10
CA GLY A 186 -37.29 0.19 -17.93
C GLY A 186 -36.87 -0.68 -16.76
N GLU A 187 -35.89 -0.17 -16.03
CA GLU A 187 -35.84 -0.41 -14.60
C GLU A 187 -35.50 0.93 -13.94
N THR A 188 -36.52 1.54 -13.38
CA THR A 188 -36.45 2.71 -12.52
C THR A 188 -35.66 2.32 -11.27
N LYS A 189 -34.32 2.37 -11.34
CA LYS A 189 -33.49 2.44 -10.14
C LYS A 189 -33.69 3.81 -9.53
N LYS A 190 -34.71 3.86 -8.68
CA LYS A 190 -34.95 4.87 -7.66
C LYS A 190 -33.62 5.11 -6.94
N GLU A 191 -32.91 6.18 -7.27
CA GLU A 191 -31.87 6.74 -6.40
C GLU A 191 -32.52 7.05 -5.05
N PRO A 192 -32.02 6.51 -3.93
CA PRO A 192 -32.28 7.11 -2.64
C PRO A 192 -31.04 7.89 -2.20
N ALA A 193 -31.28 9.09 -1.69
CA ALA A 193 -30.47 9.72 -0.64
C ALA A 193 -29.11 10.37 -1.02
N SER A 194 -29.08 11.28 -2.00
CA SER A 194 -27.97 12.26 -2.06
C SER A 194 -28.08 13.36 -0.99
N ALA A 195 -29.29 13.67 -0.52
CA ALA A 195 -29.53 14.71 0.50
C ALA A 195 -29.16 14.27 1.93
N ASP A 196 -29.38 12.99 2.28
CA ASP A 196 -29.19 12.48 3.65
C ASP A 196 -27.71 12.18 3.96
N ALA A 197 -26.94 11.76 2.95
CA ALA A 197 -25.53 11.41 3.10
C ALA A 197 -24.65 12.61 3.52
N GLY A 198 -24.95 13.80 2.99
CA GLY A 198 -24.22 15.03 3.34
C GLY A 198 -24.52 15.49 4.77
N GLU A 199 -25.78 15.45 5.19
CA GLU A 199 -26.19 15.81 6.55
C GLU A 199 -25.67 14.79 7.59
N TRP A 200 -25.70 13.50 7.25
CA TRP A 200 -25.06 12.47 8.06
C TRP A 200 -23.56 12.72 8.22
N LEU A 201 -22.85 13.04 7.13
CA LEU A 201 -21.40 13.28 7.17
C LEU A 201 -21.04 14.52 8.01
N LYS A 202 -21.85 15.58 7.96
CA LYS A 202 -21.72 16.75 8.84
C LYS A 202 -21.92 16.37 10.31
N THR A 203 -22.96 15.59 10.61
CA THR A 203 -23.26 15.12 11.97
C THR A 203 -22.14 14.21 12.50
N PHE A 204 -21.65 13.31 11.66
CA PHE A 204 -20.50 12.45 11.94
C PHE A 204 -19.25 13.31 12.26
N ALA A 205 -18.94 14.29 11.42
CA ALA A 205 -17.79 15.16 11.62
C ALA A 205 -17.86 15.97 12.92
N LYS A 206 -19.03 16.51 13.29
CA LYS A 206 -19.23 17.18 14.59
C LYS A 206 -18.97 16.25 15.77
N ALA A 207 -19.53 15.05 15.72
CA ALA A 207 -19.36 14.06 16.79
C ALA A 207 -17.89 13.62 16.93
N ILE A 208 -17.18 13.47 15.81
CA ILE A 208 -15.75 13.14 15.82
C ILE A 208 -14.90 14.30 16.33
N ILE A 209 -15.17 15.54 15.92
CA ILE A 209 -14.46 16.73 16.43
C ILE A 209 -14.67 16.87 17.95
N GLY A 210 -15.89 16.64 18.44
CA GLY A 210 -16.18 16.65 19.88
C GLY A 210 -15.47 15.55 20.67
N ALA A 211 -15.09 14.45 20.01
CA ALA A 211 -14.33 13.35 20.59
C ALA A 211 -12.81 13.58 20.57
N ILE A 212 -12.31 14.65 19.93
CA ILE A 212 -10.88 14.99 19.92
C ILE A 212 -10.45 15.36 21.35
N GLY A 213 -9.64 14.50 21.93
CA GLY A 213 -9.01 14.70 23.23
C GLY A 213 -7.62 14.10 23.27
N PRO A 214 -7.02 13.94 24.46
CA PRO A 214 -5.69 13.34 24.61
C PRO A 214 -5.66 11.83 24.28
N ASP A 215 -6.82 11.17 24.22
CA ASP A 215 -6.93 9.74 23.95
C ASP A 215 -7.57 9.48 22.57
N GLU A 216 -6.76 8.94 21.66
CA GLU A 216 -7.17 8.54 20.32
C GLU A 216 -8.25 7.45 20.31
N THR A 217 -8.28 6.59 21.33
CA THR A 217 -9.22 5.46 21.37
C THR A 217 -10.67 5.92 21.47
N VAL A 218 -10.90 7.12 22.04
CA VAL A 218 -12.23 7.75 22.12
C VAL A 218 -12.74 8.07 20.72
N VAL A 219 -11.89 8.65 19.86
CA VAL A 219 -12.22 8.95 18.45
C VAL A 219 -12.53 7.67 17.67
N VAL A 220 -11.73 6.61 17.85
CA VAL A 220 -11.94 5.33 17.17
C VAL A 220 -13.25 4.68 17.63
N ASN A 221 -13.52 4.65 18.93
CA ASN A 221 -14.74 4.06 19.47
C ASN A 221 -15.99 4.85 19.03
N GLN A 222 -15.91 6.18 19.05
CA GLN A 222 -16.98 7.05 18.56
C GLN A 222 -17.25 6.81 17.07
N SER A 223 -16.21 6.69 16.24
CA SER A 223 -16.37 6.44 14.80
C SER A 223 -17.07 5.12 14.50
N LYS A 224 -16.74 4.04 15.23
CA LYS A 224 -17.37 2.71 15.07
C LYS A 224 -18.85 2.74 15.41
N GLY A 225 -19.24 3.48 16.44
CA GLY A 225 -20.64 3.60 16.89
C GLY A 225 -21.53 4.40 15.94
N LEU A 226 -20.95 5.20 15.05
CA LEU A 226 -21.70 6.09 14.15
C LEU A 226 -21.91 5.51 12.75
N PHE A 227 -21.18 4.46 12.35
CA PHE A 227 -21.36 3.83 11.05
C PHE A 227 -22.71 3.11 10.96
N VAL A 228 -23.51 3.48 9.96
CA VAL A 228 -24.81 2.87 9.67
C VAL A 228 -24.77 2.04 8.38
N GLU A 229 -25.63 1.04 8.29
CA GLU A 229 -25.82 0.25 7.06
C GLU A 229 -26.46 1.11 5.97
N GLY A 230 -26.09 0.87 4.70
CA GLY A 230 -26.62 1.61 3.55
C GLY A 230 -25.81 2.82 3.09
N LEU A 231 -24.73 3.19 3.78
CA LEU A 231 -23.82 4.25 3.32
C LEU A 231 -23.07 3.83 2.04
N THR A 232 -22.99 4.76 1.08
CA THR A 232 -22.15 4.58 -0.10
C THR A 232 -20.68 4.59 0.28
N ASP A 233 -19.84 3.92 -0.52
CA ASP A 233 -18.42 3.82 -0.22
C ASP A 233 -17.69 5.16 -0.24
N ALA A 234 -18.15 6.10 -1.09
CA ALA A 234 -17.60 7.46 -1.12
C ALA A 234 -17.80 8.18 0.21
N VAL A 235 -19.00 8.03 0.82
CA VAL A 235 -19.32 8.62 2.13
C VAL A 235 -18.53 7.93 3.24
N ARG A 236 -18.37 6.61 3.16
CA ARG A 236 -17.55 5.82 4.10
C ARG A 236 -16.07 6.21 4.03
N ALA A 237 -15.53 6.44 2.83
CA ALA A 237 -14.15 6.89 2.64
C ALA A 237 -13.92 8.28 3.22
N LYS A 238 -14.86 9.22 3.01
CA LYS A 238 -14.83 10.53 3.66
C LYS A 238 -14.87 10.43 5.18
N ALA A 239 -15.76 9.60 5.74
CA ALA A 239 -15.87 9.39 7.19
C ALA A 239 -14.57 8.80 7.80
N ARG A 240 -13.92 7.87 7.10
CA ARG A 240 -12.59 7.36 7.51
C ARG A 240 -11.54 8.45 7.48
N SER A 241 -11.54 9.30 6.45
CA SER A 241 -10.64 10.44 6.35
C SER A 241 -10.81 11.40 7.54
N VAL A 242 -12.06 11.75 7.88
CA VAL A 242 -12.39 12.57 9.05
C VAL A 242 -11.86 11.94 10.35
N THR A 243 -12.03 10.63 10.52
CA THR A 243 -11.52 9.89 11.68
C THR A 243 -10.00 9.95 11.75
N ASN A 244 -9.31 9.79 10.62
CA ASN A 244 -7.85 9.86 10.55
C ASN A 244 -7.32 11.26 10.90
N TYR A 245 -7.97 12.34 10.43
CA TYR A 245 -7.60 13.71 10.80
C TYR A 245 -7.77 13.96 12.31
N ALA A 246 -8.86 13.47 12.90
CA ALA A 246 -9.06 13.57 14.33
C ALA A 246 -8.02 12.79 15.14
N ARG A 247 -7.60 11.60 14.69
CA ARG A 247 -6.51 10.82 15.31
C ARG A 247 -5.17 11.55 15.23
N ALA A 248 -4.84 12.14 14.08
CA ALA A 248 -3.63 12.95 13.91
C ALA A 248 -3.62 14.16 14.87
N CYS A 249 -4.79 14.79 15.07
CA CYS A 249 -4.95 15.86 16.06
C CYS A 249 -4.74 15.37 17.50
N CYS A 250 -5.26 14.20 17.87
CA CYS A 250 -5.01 13.59 19.20
C CYS A 250 -3.52 13.33 19.47
N ARG A 251 -2.75 13.00 18.43
CA ARG A 251 -1.30 12.76 18.52
C ARG A 251 -0.46 14.04 18.55
N GLY A 252 -1.09 15.21 18.38
CA GLY A 252 -0.39 16.49 18.24
C GLY A 252 0.35 16.65 16.91
N GLU A 253 0.02 15.84 15.90
CA GLU A 253 0.59 15.96 14.55
C GLU A 253 -0.02 17.15 13.78
N ILE A 254 -1.25 17.54 14.13
CA ILE A 254 -2.00 18.64 13.52
C ILE A 254 -2.64 19.46 14.65
N GLU A 255 -2.61 20.80 14.54
CA GLU A 255 -3.32 21.68 15.46
C GLU A 255 -4.85 21.55 15.31
N LEU A 256 -5.59 21.79 16.39
CA LEU A 256 -7.04 21.61 16.41
C LEU A 256 -7.78 22.55 15.43
N ALA A 257 -7.24 23.76 15.18
CA ALA A 257 -7.79 24.68 14.18
C ALA A 257 -7.61 24.13 12.75
N ASP A 258 -6.39 23.74 12.39
CA ASP A 258 -6.05 23.15 11.09
C ASP A 258 -6.82 21.83 10.83
N CYS A 259 -7.02 21.03 11.88
CA CYS A 259 -7.81 19.81 11.82
C CYS A 259 -9.28 20.09 11.47
N ARG A 260 -9.88 21.12 12.07
CA ARG A 260 -11.27 21.53 11.78
C ARG A 260 -11.43 22.03 10.35
N GLU A 261 -10.51 22.87 9.88
CA GLU A 261 -10.51 23.35 8.50
C GLU A 261 -10.42 22.19 7.50
N THR A 262 -9.51 21.24 7.76
CA THR A 262 -9.32 20.07 6.90
C THR A 262 -10.54 19.16 6.87
N ILE A 263 -11.15 18.89 8.04
CA ILE A 263 -12.38 18.10 8.15
C ILE A 263 -13.54 18.81 7.42
N ALA A 264 -13.66 20.13 7.54
CA ALA A 264 -14.68 20.92 6.84
C ALA A 264 -14.56 20.77 5.31
N GLY A 265 -13.33 20.83 4.78
CA GLY A 265 -13.05 20.62 3.37
C GLY A 265 -13.43 19.21 2.86
N VAL A 266 -13.19 18.16 3.66
CA VAL A 266 -13.56 16.78 3.31
C VAL A 266 -15.08 16.58 3.25
N VAL A 267 -15.78 17.19 4.21
CA VAL A 267 -17.23 17.11 4.34
C VAL A 267 -17.94 18.00 3.31
N GLY A 268 -17.29 19.06 2.84
CA GLY A 268 -17.85 20.03 1.91
C GLY A 268 -18.73 21.07 2.62
N CYS A 269 -18.33 21.51 3.80
CA CYS A 269 -19.03 22.51 4.60
C CYS A 269 -18.07 23.60 5.09
N ASP A 270 -18.61 24.72 5.58
CA ASP A 270 -17.81 25.74 6.26
C ASP A 270 -17.39 25.28 7.67
N GLU A 271 -16.22 25.70 8.13
CA GLU A 271 -15.71 25.38 9.48
C GLU A 271 -16.70 25.80 10.59
N LYS A 272 -17.41 26.92 10.38
CA LYS A 272 -18.41 27.45 11.32
C LYS A 272 -19.59 26.50 11.50
N GLU A 273 -19.92 25.68 10.50
CA GLU A 273 -20.99 24.69 10.61
C GLU A 273 -20.59 23.54 11.53
N LEU A 274 -19.29 23.26 11.68
CA LEU A 274 -18.75 22.20 12.54
C LEU A 274 -18.45 22.68 13.97
N ALA A 275 -18.45 24.00 14.21
CA ALA A 275 -18.14 24.62 15.50
C ALA A 275 -19.33 24.73 16.46
N SER A 276 -20.55 24.37 16.03
CA SER A 276 -21.78 24.39 16.86
C SER A 276 -22.14 23.04 17.44
#